data_AF-A0A7R9VSQ6-F1
#
_entry.id   AF-A0A7R9VSQ6-F1
#
_cell.length_a   1.000
_cell.length_b   1.000
_cell.length_c   1.000
_cell.angle_alpha   90.00
_cell.angle_beta   90.00
_cell.angle_gamma   90.00
#
_symmetry.space_group_name_H-M   'P 1'
#
loop_
_entity.id
_entity.type
_entity.pdbx_description
1 polymer ?
#
loop_
_entity_poly.entity_id
_entity_poly.type
_entity_poly.pdbx_seq_one_letter_code
_entity_poly.pdbx_strand_id
1 'polypeptide(L)'
;NAVRNNLSHCMEMICVSDLFRNVNKSKNNDANDKLFDLIVFDPPYRWFAARDILEASITDENYGMLRRFVREAPDHLRKPGGRVLLSFGTTGDLDYVLTLFERSGCFDREPLSSLSKMKNGEKVVYHCWVFH
;
A
#
# COMPACT_ATOMS: atom_id res chain seq x y z
N ASN A 1 -4.18 15.85 -13.20
CA ASN A 1 -3.51 14.96 -14.18
C ASN A 1 -4.45 14.02 -14.92
N ALA A 2 -5.39 13.31 -14.28
CA ALA A 2 -6.28 12.36 -14.98
C ALA A 2 -7.05 12.95 -16.17
N VAL A 3 -7.71 14.11 -15.99
CA VAL A 3 -8.42 14.83 -17.08
C VAL A 3 -7.48 15.21 -18.22
N ARG A 4 -6.30 15.76 -17.89
CA ARG A 4 -5.29 16.14 -18.88
C ARG A 4 -4.74 14.95 -19.68
N ASN A 5 -4.82 13.73 -19.14
CA ASN A 5 -4.37 12.50 -19.79
C ASN A 5 -5.53 11.65 -20.33
N ASN A 6 -6.76 12.17 -20.34
CA ASN A 6 -7.97 11.45 -20.78
C ASN A 6 -8.24 10.12 -20.03
N LEU A 7 -7.83 10.02 -18.76
CA LEU A 7 -8.01 8.85 -17.90
C LEU A 7 -9.14 9.01 -16.87
N SER A 8 -9.86 10.13 -16.87
CA SER A 8 -10.91 10.38 -15.87
C SER A 8 -12.06 9.37 -15.91
N HIS A 9 -12.26 8.67 -17.03
CA HIS A 9 -13.32 7.67 -17.20
C HIS A 9 -13.02 6.33 -16.51
N CYS A 10 -11.75 6.06 -16.18
CA CYS A 10 -11.32 4.82 -15.51
C CYS A 10 -10.62 5.06 -14.17
N MET A 11 -10.52 6.32 -13.72
CA MET A 11 -9.94 6.70 -12.44
C MET A 11 -11.01 7.22 -11.48
N GLU A 12 -11.05 6.64 -10.29
CA GLU A 12 -11.76 7.21 -9.15
C GLU A 12 -10.76 7.80 -8.17
N MET A 13 -11.04 9.03 -7.72
CA MET A 13 -10.22 9.71 -6.72
C MET A 13 -11.04 9.88 -5.46
N ILE A 14 -10.49 9.40 -4.35
CA ILE A 14 -11.06 9.56 -3.02
C ILE A 14 -10.29 10.70 -2.35
N CYS A 15 -10.94 11.84 -2.11
CA CYS A 15 -10.29 13.04 -1.58
C CYS A 15 -10.06 13.00 -0.05
N VAL A 16 -10.69 12.06 0.66
CA VAL A 16 -10.48 11.79 2.08
C VAL A 16 -10.31 10.30 2.25
N SER A 17 -9.07 9.86 2.50
CA SER A 17 -8.76 8.45 2.67
C SER A 17 -8.67 8.10 4.15
N ASP A 18 -9.38 7.05 4.55
CA ASP A 18 -9.17 6.31 5.80
C ASP A 18 -8.80 4.87 5.43
N LEU A 19 -7.72 4.76 4.65
CA LEU A 19 -7.22 3.55 4.02
C LEU A 19 -8.25 2.87 3.10
N PHE A 20 -8.96 1.86 3.60
CA PHE A 20 -9.96 1.11 2.82
C PHE A 20 -11.40 1.55 3.07
N ARG A 21 -11.66 2.29 4.16
CA ARG A 21 -13.04 2.62 4.60
C ARG A 21 -13.86 3.34 3.53
N ASN A 22 -13.22 4.22 2.78
CA ASN A 22 -13.87 5.06 1.77
C ASN A 22 -13.67 4.54 0.35
N VAL A 23 -13.12 3.32 0.21
CA VAL A 23 -12.98 2.67 -1.09
C VAL A 23 -14.32 2.04 -1.46
N ASN A 24 -15.12 2.79 -2.21
CA ASN A 24 -16.38 2.29 -2.75
C ASN A 24 -16.09 1.19 -3.78
N LYS A 25 -16.57 -0.02 -3.48
CA LYS A 25 -16.44 -1.19 -4.36
C LYS A 25 -17.49 -1.23 -5.48
N SER A 26 -18.46 -0.31 -5.48
CA SER A 26 -19.61 -0.31 -6.38
C SER A 26 -19.87 1.07 -7.03
N LYS A 27 -19.74 1.13 -8.36
CA LYS A 27 -20.48 2.09 -9.20
C LYS A 27 -21.60 1.45 -10.00
N ASN A 28 -21.62 0.12 -10.11
CA ASN A 28 -22.60 -0.64 -10.86
C ASN A 28 -23.08 -1.78 -9.93
N ASN A 29 -24.37 -1.81 -9.61
CA ASN A 29 -25.07 -2.69 -8.65
C ASN A 29 -24.92 -4.21 -8.89
N ASP A 30 -23.70 -4.74 -8.92
CA ASP A 30 -23.41 -6.18 -8.93
C ASP A 30 -22.84 -6.59 -7.57
N ALA A 31 -23.47 -7.57 -6.93
CA ALA A 31 -23.17 -8.06 -5.59
C ALA A 31 -21.81 -8.81 -5.45
N ASN A 32 -20.99 -8.83 -6.50
CA ASN A 32 -19.60 -9.29 -6.49
C ASN A 32 -18.65 -8.09 -6.40
N ASP A 33 -18.75 -7.35 -5.30
CA ASP A 33 -17.90 -6.21 -4.97
C ASP A 33 -16.44 -6.49 -5.34
N LYS A 34 -15.93 -5.74 -6.33
CA LYS A 34 -14.71 -6.09 -7.06
C LYS A 34 -13.49 -6.02 -6.14
N LEU A 35 -13.00 -7.19 -5.75
CA LEU A 35 -11.67 -7.37 -5.18
C LEU A 35 -10.60 -6.93 -6.19
N PHE A 36 -9.51 -6.36 -5.69
CA PHE A 36 -8.39 -5.90 -6.51
C PHE A 36 -7.47 -7.06 -6.86
N ASP A 37 -7.06 -7.15 -8.13
CA ASP A 37 -5.98 -8.05 -8.55
C ASP A 37 -4.59 -7.53 -8.11
N LEU A 38 -4.48 -6.21 -7.92
CA LEU A 38 -3.27 -5.52 -7.48
C LEU A 38 -3.65 -4.30 -6.64
N ILE A 39 -3.05 -4.19 -5.45
CA ILE A 39 -3.03 -2.96 -4.67
C ILE A 39 -1.60 -2.42 -4.71
N VAL A 40 -1.46 -1.15 -5.14
CA VAL A 40 -0.19 -0.42 -5.04
C VAL A 40 -0.26 0.47 -3.81
N PHE A 41 0.74 0.34 -2.94
CA PHE A 41 0.74 1.02 -1.66
C PHE A 41 2.11 1.68 -1.43
N ASP A 42 2.10 2.99 -1.27
CA ASP A 42 3.29 3.83 -1.06
C ASP A 42 3.10 4.59 0.27
N PRO A 43 3.20 3.89 1.41
CA PRO A 43 2.94 4.48 2.72
C PRO A 43 4.06 5.44 3.14
N PRO A 44 3.76 6.40 4.04
CA PRO A 44 4.79 7.04 4.85
C PRO A 44 5.65 5.96 5.56
N TYR A 45 6.97 6.13 5.56
CA TYR A 45 7.92 5.06 5.93
C TYR A 45 8.66 5.29 7.26
N ARG A 46 8.46 6.45 7.90
CA ARG A 46 9.05 6.80 9.20
C ARG A 46 8.07 6.51 10.33
N TRP A 47 8.49 5.81 11.38
CA TRP A 47 7.60 5.35 12.45
C TRP A 47 7.31 6.37 13.57
N PHE A 48 7.97 7.52 13.57
CA PHE A 48 7.80 8.51 14.63
C PHE A 48 6.64 9.47 14.33
N ALA A 49 6.13 10.15 15.35
CA ALA A 49 5.08 11.15 15.19
C ALA A 49 5.58 12.37 14.39
N ALA A 50 4.76 12.86 13.47
CA ALA A 50 5.06 14.08 12.71
C ALA A 50 5.22 15.28 13.66
N ARG A 51 6.24 16.11 13.42
CA ARG A 51 6.41 17.38 14.15
C ARG A 51 5.64 18.52 13.50
N ASP A 52 5.37 18.41 12.20
CA ASP A 52 4.66 19.39 11.40
C ASP A 52 3.93 18.75 10.21
N ILE A 53 3.20 19.57 9.45
CA ILE A 53 2.40 19.13 8.29
C ILE A 53 3.28 18.59 7.15
N LEU A 54 4.52 19.06 7.01
CA LEU A 54 5.42 18.56 5.97
C LEU A 54 5.87 17.13 6.29
N GLU A 55 6.22 16.88 7.55
CA GLU A 55 6.60 15.55 8.02
C GLU A 55 5.47 14.54 7.96
N ALA A 56 4.22 14.98 8.12
CA ALA A 56 3.05 14.11 8.04
C ALA A 56 2.95 13.33 6.71
N SER A 57 3.62 13.80 5.65
CA SER A 57 3.70 13.09 4.36
C SER A 57 4.65 11.89 4.35
N ILE A 58 5.57 11.78 5.31
CA ILE A 58 6.61 10.74 5.39
C ILE A 58 6.59 9.93 6.69
N THR A 59 5.82 10.36 7.68
CA THR A 59 5.64 9.67 8.97
C THR A 59 4.32 8.91 9.08
N ASP A 60 4.38 7.71 9.66
CA ASP A 60 3.28 6.87 10.11
C ASP A 60 3.57 6.48 11.55
N GLU A 61 2.98 7.19 12.52
CA GLU A 61 3.30 7.01 13.93
C GLU A 61 3.08 5.55 14.38
N ASN A 62 4.12 4.97 14.94
CA ASN A 62 4.23 3.58 15.32
C ASN A 62 3.87 2.62 14.18
N TYR A 63 4.01 2.97 12.90
CA TYR A 63 3.52 2.15 11.78
C TYR A 63 2.02 1.81 11.88
N GLY A 64 1.19 2.70 12.42
CA GLY A 64 -0.22 2.46 12.64
C GLY A 64 -0.98 2.16 11.34
N MET A 65 -0.72 2.94 10.30
CA MET A 65 -1.34 2.82 8.99
C MET A 65 -0.84 1.57 8.25
N LEU A 66 0.46 1.27 8.32
CA LEU A 66 1.03 0.05 7.77
C LEU A 66 0.47 -1.22 8.44
N ARG A 67 0.38 -1.25 9.78
CA ARG A 67 -0.25 -2.37 10.51
C ARG A 67 -1.70 -2.58 10.08
N ARG A 68 -2.44 -1.49 9.97
CA ARG A 68 -3.83 -1.53 9.53
C ARG A 68 -3.95 -2.06 8.11
N PHE A 69 -3.07 -1.64 7.21
CA PHE A 69 -3.00 -2.12 5.84
C PHE A 69 -2.75 -3.62 5.76
N VAL A 70 -1.73 -4.14 6.44
CA VAL A 70 -1.43 -5.58 6.42
C VAL A 70 -2.62 -6.40 6.93
N ARG A 71 -3.37 -5.87 7.91
CA ARG A 71 -4.59 -6.51 8.42
C ARG A 71 -5.77 -6.47 7.44
N GLU A 72 -6.00 -5.33 6.79
CA GLU A 72 -7.25 -5.09 6.01
C GLU A 72 -7.09 -5.41 4.52
N ALA A 73 -5.90 -5.30 3.94
CA ALA A 73 -5.66 -5.57 2.52
C ALA A 73 -6.13 -6.96 2.04
N PRO A 74 -6.00 -8.05 2.83
CA PRO A 74 -6.55 -9.36 2.50
C PRO A 74 -8.03 -9.40 2.10
N ASP A 75 -8.86 -8.54 2.70
CA ASP A 75 -10.31 -8.48 2.45
C ASP A 75 -10.67 -7.67 1.20
N HIS A 76 -9.64 -7.08 0.57
CA HIS A 76 -9.75 -6.25 -0.62
C HIS A 76 -9.03 -6.86 -1.82
N LEU A 77 -8.33 -7.98 -1.68
CA LEU A 77 -7.59 -8.66 -2.75
C LEU A 77 -8.36 -9.85 -3.31
N ARG A 78 -8.25 -10.05 -4.63
CA ARG A 78 -8.81 -11.24 -5.28
C ARG A 78 -8.07 -12.46 -4.78
N LYS A 79 -8.81 -13.54 -4.49
CA LYS A 79 -8.24 -14.83 -4.10
C LYS A 79 -8.58 -15.90 -5.15
N PRO A 80 -7.62 -16.77 -5.51
CA PRO A 80 -6.18 -16.69 -5.21
C PRO A 80 -5.44 -15.68 -6.10
N GLY A 81 -4.25 -15.22 -5.66
CA GLY A 81 -3.28 -14.54 -6.53
C GLY A 81 -3.36 -13.02 -6.61
N GLY A 82 -4.18 -12.37 -5.77
CA GLY A 82 -4.11 -10.93 -5.57
C GLY A 82 -2.72 -10.50 -5.09
N ARG A 83 -2.29 -9.29 -5.44
CA ARG A 83 -0.92 -8.83 -5.16
C ARG A 83 -0.89 -7.48 -4.47
N VAL A 84 0.15 -7.28 -3.66
CA VAL A 84 0.51 -5.96 -3.12
C VAL A 84 1.87 -5.58 -3.66
N LEU A 85 1.94 -4.41 -4.29
CA LEU A 85 3.21 -3.74 -4.56
C LEU A 85 3.40 -2.66 -3.51
N LEU A 86 4.33 -2.89 -2.57
CA LEU A 86 4.65 -1.94 -1.52
C LEU A 86 5.98 -1.25 -1.81
N SER A 87 5.96 0.08 -1.86
CA SER A 87 7.18 0.89 -1.84
C SER A 87 7.58 1.16 -0.39
N PHE A 88 8.82 0.85 -0.03
CA PHE A 88 9.30 1.13 1.32
C PHE A 88 10.76 1.59 1.31
N GLY A 89 11.01 2.74 1.92
CA GLY A 89 12.35 3.30 2.01
C GLY A 89 13.23 2.47 2.95
N THR A 90 14.47 2.16 2.56
CA THR A 90 15.43 1.42 3.41
C THR A 90 15.90 2.23 4.62
N THR A 91 15.50 3.50 4.73
CA THR A 91 15.72 4.34 5.90
C THR A 91 14.62 4.18 6.95
N GLY A 92 13.55 3.44 6.65
CA GLY A 92 12.60 2.90 7.63
C GLY A 92 13.05 1.55 8.19
N ASP A 93 12.24 0.97 9.07
CA ASP A 93 12.49 -0.34 9.67
C ASP A 93 11.95 -1.46 8.77
N LEU A 94 12.73 -1.84 7.75
CA LEU A 94 12.34 -2.86 6.79
C LEU A 94 12.11 -4.22 7.48
N ASP A 95 12.95 -4.58 8.45
CA ASP A 95 12.85 -5.86 9.17
C ASP A 95 11.53 -5.96 9.95
N TYR A 96 11.08 -4.85 10.55
CA TYR A 96 9.76 -4.79 11.16
C TYR A 96 8.63 -5.00 10.15
N VAL A 97 8.72 -4.37 8.97
CA VAL A 97 7.71 -4.54 7.91
C VAL A 97 7.64 -6.00 7.46
N LEU A 98 8.80 -6.63 7.21
CA LEU A 98 8.86 -8.05 6.83
C LEU A 98 8.24 -8.93 7.91
N THR A 99 8.58 -8.68 9.18
CA THR A 99 7.98 -9.39 10.32
C THR A 99 6.46 -9.21 10.39
N LEU A 100 5.95 -8.03 10.03
CA LEU A 100 4.52 -7.75 10.01
C LEU A 100 3.80 -8.56 8.92
N PHE A 101 4.36 -8.64 7.72
CA PHE A 101 3.84 -9.49 6.65
C PHE A 101 3.89 -10.97 7.03
N GLU A 102 5.01 -11.45 7.57
CA GLU A 102 5.16 -12.82 8.08
C GLU A 102 4.08 -13.17 9.11
N ARG A 103 3.88 -12.31 10.12
CA ARG A 103 2.89 -12.54 11.19
C ARG A 103 1.45 -12.49 10.71
N SER A 104 1.18 -11.84 9.59
CA SER A 104 -0.17 -11.81 9.02
C SER A 104 -0.61 -13.18 8.48
N GLY A 105 0.34 -14.03 8.08
CA GLY A 105 0.08 -15.31 7.41
C GLY A 105 -0.64 -15.18 6.06
N CYS A 106 -0.88 -13.96 5.60
CA CYS A 106 -1.71 -13.62 4.45
C CYS A 106 -0.90 -13.40 3.17
N PHE A 107 0.38 -13.10 3.32
CA PHE A 107 1.29 -12.76 2.24
C PHE A 107 2.47 -13.72 2.23
N ASP A 108 3.03 -13.93 1.04
CA ASP A 108 4.30 -14.60 0.88
C ASP A 108 5.38 -13.94 1.75
N ARG A 109 6.20 -14.76 2.38
CA ARG A 109 7.32 -14.28 3.22
C ARG A 109 8.35 -13.52 2.40
N GLU A 110 8.71 -14.09 1.24
CA GLU A 110 9.70 -13.52 0.33
C GLU A 110 8.98 -12.69 -0.74
N PRO A 111 9.49 -11.49 -1.08
CA PRO A 111 8.92 -10.73 -2.17
C PRO A 111 9.10 -11.47 -3.50
N LEU A 112 8.03 -11.56 -4.29
CA LEU A 112 8.04 -12.09 -5.65
C LEU A 112 9.06 -11.35 -6.54
N SER A 113 9.21 -10.04 -6.33
CA SER A 113 10.21 -9.24 -7.02
C SER A 113 10.60 -8.01 -6.21
N SER A 114 11.80 -7.49 -6.48
CA SER A 114 12.29 -6.25 -5.88
C SER A 114 12.97 -5.38 -6.93
N LEU A 115 12.77 -4.07 -6.84
CA LEU A 115 13.44 -3.07 -7.67
C LEU A 115 14.15 -2.07 -6.76
N SER A 116 15.45 -1.83 -6.97
CA SER A 116 16.17 -0.78 -6.25
C SER A 116 16.54 0.40 -7.15
N LYS A 117 16.43 1.62 -6.64
CA LYS A 117 16.80 2.85 -7.35
C LYS A 117 17.57 3.79 -6.44
N MET A 118 18.55 4.51 -7.01
CA MET A 118 19.20 5.61 -6.31
C MET A 118 18.35 6.89 -6.43
N LYS A 119 18.07 7.56 -5.32
CA LYS A 119 17.36 8.83 -5.25
C LYS A 119 18.08 9.73 -4.25
N ASN A 120 18.58 10.88 -4.71
CA ASN A 120 19.32 11.84 -3.88
C ASN A 120 20.50 11.23 -3.07
N GLY A 121 21.19 10.25 -3.65
CA GLY A 121 22.30 9.55 -2.97
C GLY A 121 21.87 8.41 -2.04
N GLU A 122 20.57 8.21 -1.82
CA GLU A 122 20.02 7.11 -1.03
C GLU A 122 19.47 5.98 -1.93
N LYS A 123 19.61 4.73 -1.48
CA LYS A 123 18.98 3.57 -2.14
C LYS A 123 17.53 3.48 -1.66
N VAL A 124 16.58 3.39 -2.59
CA VAL A 124 15.16 3.12 -2.33
C VAL A 124 14.81 1.77 -2.95
N VAL A 125 14.03 0.94 -2.27
CA VAL A 125 13.64 -0.39 -2.75
C VAL A 125 12.11 -0.50 -2.83
N TYR A 126 11.62 -1.11 -3.89
CA TYR A 126 10.23 -1.45 -4.11
C TYR A 126 10.13 -2.98 -4.04
N HIS A 127 9.17 -3.48 -3.30
CA HIS A 127 8.99 -4.92 -3.09
C HIS A 127 7.55 -5.31 -3.48
N CYS A 128 7.42 -6.42 -4.18
CA CYS A 128 6.14 -6.97 -4.61
C CYS A 128 5.87 -8.28 -3.86
N TRP A 129 4.71 -8.39 -3.21
CA TRP A 129 4.26 -9.58 -2.51
C TRP A 129 2.96 -10.12 -3.12
N VAL A 130 2.80 -11.44 -3.06
CA VAL A 130 1.58 -12.13 -3.48
C VAL A 130 0.79 -12.52 -2.23
N PHE A 131 -0.52 -12.43 -2.34
CA PHE A 131 -1.48 -12.88 -1.35
C PHE A 131 -1.93 -14.32 -1.68
N HIS A 132 -2.10 -15.15 -0.64
CA HIS A 132 -2.51 -16.56 -0.76
C HIS A 132 -4.02 -16.79 -0.73
#